data_AF-A0A069D2S4-F1
#
_entry.id   AF-A0A069D2S4-F1
#
_cell.length_a   1.000
_cell.length_b   1.000
_cell.length_c   1.000
_cell.angle_alpha   90.00
_cell.angle_beta   90.00
_cell.angle_gamma   90.00
#
_symmetry.space_group_name_H-M   'P 1'
#
loop_
_entity.id
_entity.type
_entity.pdbx_description
1 polymer ?
#
loop_
_entity_poly.entity_id
_entity_poly.type
_entity_poly.pdbx_seq_one_letter_code
_entity_poly.pdbx_strand_id
1 'polypeptide(L)'
;MNITSTVLTKTAEETTANASYLIEYVTVNDVLTRINANVQATMLDGVEKYNAGYITFENGNVFCNLNGQAKVSLFFLDFERFVEKIKENAGEMQQPENYADR
;
A
#
# COMPACT_ATOMS: atom_id res chain seq x y z
N MET A 1 18.37 -26.82 -7.94
CA MET A 1 18.42 -25.50 -7.28
C MET A 1 17.48 -25.56 -6.08
N ASN A 2 17.88 -25.04 -4.92
CA ASN A 2 17.00 -24.92 -3.75
C ASN A 2 16.67 -23.43 -3.56
N ILE A 3 15.39 -23.07 -3.58
CA ILE A 3 14.93 -21.69 -3.35
C ILE A 3 14.59 -21.58 -1.87
N THR A 4 15.25 -20.65 -1.17
CA THR A 4 15.08 -20.46 0.29
C THR A 4 14.20 -19.27 0.64
N SER A 5 14.02 -18.32 -0.29
CA SER A 5 13.14 -17.16 -0.13
C SER A 5 12.86 -16.53 -1.49
N THR A 6 11.66 -15.97 -1.65
CA THR A 6 11.27 -15.19 -2.82
C THR A 6 10.83 -13.79 -2.38
N VAL A 7 11.39 -12.76 -3.02
CA VAL A 7 10.98 -11.36 -2.84
C VAL A 7 10.41 -10.85 -4.16
N LEU A 8 9.17 -10.36 -4.14
CA LEU A 8 8.55 -9.74 -5.31
C LEU A 8 8.28 -8.27 -5.01
N THR A 9 8.77 -7.40 -5.88
CA THR A 9 8.37 -5.99 -5.93
C THR A 9 7.43 -5.80 -7.11
N LYS A 10 6.28 -5.18 -6.86
CA LYS A 10 5.28 -4.88 -7.88
C LYS A 10 4.89 -3.40 -7.80
N THR A 11 4.70 -2.79 -8.97
CA THR A 11 4.22 -1.42 -9.11
C THR A 11 2.82 -1.43 -9.72
N ALA A 12 1.96 -0.54 -9.24
CA ALA A 12 0.60 -0.35 -9.71
C ALA A 12 0.23 1.13 -9.70
N GLU A 13 -0.75 1.49 -10.52
CA GLU A 13 -1.33 2.82 -10.54
C GLU A 13 -2.85 2.68 -10.37
N GLU A 14 -3.45 3.54 -9.56
CA GLU A 14 -4.90 3.55 -9.34
C GLU A 14 -5.39 5.00 -9.26
N THR A 15 -6.47 5.32 -9.97
CA THR A 15 -7.13 6.63 -9.85
C THR A 15 -8.50 6.45 -9.27
N THR A 16 -8.77 7.19 -8.20
CA THR A 16 -10.03 7.19 -7.46
C THR A 16 -10.76 8.52 -7.64
N ALA A 17 -11.90 8.68 -6.97
CA ALA A 17 -12.55 9.98 -6.86
C ALA A 17 -11.75 11.01 -6.04
N ASN A 18 -10.80 10.56 -5.20
CA ASN A 18 -10.09 11.44 -4.26
C ASN A 18 -8.68 11.82 -4.73
N ALA A 19 -7.97 10.90 -5.39
CA ALA A 19 -6.61 11.11 -5.89
C ALA A 19 -6.19 10.03 -6.90
N SER A 20 -5.07 10.29 -7.59
CA SER A 20 -4.29 9.30 -8.31
C SER A 20 -3.15 8.80 -7.43
N TYR A 21 -2.88 7.49 -7.47
CA TYR A 21 -1.88 6.84 -6.63
C TYR A 21 -0.87 6.08 -7.48
N LEU A 22 0.40 6.24 -7.14
CA LEU A 22 1.48 5.35 -7.59
C LEU A 22 1.86 4.44 -6.42
N ILE A 23 1.62 3.15 -6.57
CA ILE A 23 1.71 2.16 -5.51
C ILE A 23 2.86 1.22 -5.83
N GLU A 24 3.81 1.09 -4.93
CA GLU A 24 4.81 0.03 -4.92
C GLU A 24 4.54 -0.88 -3.72
N TYR A 25 4.56 -2.19 -3.91
CA TYR A 25 4.44 -3.13 -2.81
C TYR A 25 5.41 -4.30 -2.94
N VAL A 26 5.79 -4.81 -1.77
CA VAL A 26 6.75 -5.89 -1.63
C VAL A 26 6.11 -7.06 -0.90
N THR A 27 6.24 -8.26 -1.47
CA THR A 27 5.93 -9.51 -0.79
C THR A 27 7.19 -10.32 -0.57
N VAL A 28 7.28 -10.98 0.59
CA VAL A 28 8.33 -11.93 0.93
C VAL A 28 7.65 -13.26 1.21
N ASN A 29 7.96 -14.29 0.42
CA ASN A 29 7.26 -15.58 0.46
C ASN A 29 5.73 -15.38 0.47
N ASP A 30 5.24 -14.59 -0.47
CA ASP A 30 3.82 -14.27 -0.65
C ASP A 30 3.17 -13.48 0.51
N VAL A 31 3.91 -13.16 1.56
CA VAL A 31 3.45 -12.29 2.65
C VAL A 31 3.75 -10.83 2.32
N LEU A 32 2.72 -9.99 2.36
CA LEU A 32 2.86 -8.54 2.20
C LEU A 32 3.68 -7.93 3.34
N THR A 33 4.84 -7.37 3.03
CA THR A 33 5.72 -6.71 4.01
C THR A 33 5.66 -5.20 3.94
N ARG A 34 5.49 -4.64 2.72
CA ARG A 34 5.47 -3.20 2.49
C ARG A 34 4.49 -2.79 1.40
N ILE A 35 3.82 -1.66 1.60
CA ILE A 35 3.16 -0.88 0.55
C ILE A 35 3.62 0.57 0.70
N ASN A 36 4.06 1.19 -0.38
CA ASN A 36 4.29 2.63 -0.48
C ASN A 36 3.37 3.21 -1.55
N ALA A 37 2.46 4.09 -1.15
CA ALA A 37 1.53 4.78 -2.04
C ALA A 37 1.87 6.27 -2.08
N ASN A 38 2.41 6.73 -3.21
CA ASN A 38 2.51 8.17 -3.50
C ASN A 38 1.13 8.70 -3.91
N VAL A 39 0.74 9.84 -3.33
CA VAL A 39 -0.57 10.44 -3.51
C VAL A 39 -0.45 11.68 -4.38
N GLN A 40 -1.13 11.68 -5.52
CA GLN A 40 -1.28 12.84 -6.40
C GLN A 40 -2.73 13.32 -6.36
N ALA A 41 -2.97 14.39 -5.61
CA ALA A 41 -4.30 14.96 -5.42
C ALA A 41 -4.55 16.12 -6.39
N THR A 42 -5.82 16.48 -6.58
CA THR A 42 -6.20 17.65 -7.36
C THR A 42 -6.41 18.85 -6.43
N MET A 43 -5.95 20.02 -6.85
CA MET A 43 -6.23 21.30 -6.20
C MET A 43 -7.74 21.58 -6.15
N LEU A 44 -8.16 22.51 -5.28
CA LEU A 44 -9.56 22.91 -5.13
C LEU A 44 -10.18 23.47 -6.42
N ASP A 45 -9.36 24.02 -7.32
CA ASP A 45 -9.79 24.51 -8.63
C ASP A 45 -10.10 23.38 -9.64
N GLY A 46 -9.75 22.13 -9.31
CA GLY A 46 -10.00 20.96 -10.14
C GLY A 46 -9.09 20.82 -11.36
N VAL A 47 -8.15 21.74 -11.58
CA VAL A 47 -7.33 21.81 -12.80
C VAL A 47 -5.93 21.27 -12.55
N GLU A 48 -5.31 21.67 -11.43
CA GLU A 48 -3.92 21.30 -11.16
C GLU A 48 -3.81 20.10 -10.22
N LYS A 49 -2.96 19.14 -10.60
CA LYS A 49 -2.55 18.05 -9.72
C LYS A 49 -1.31 18.46 -8.93
N TYR A 50 -1.28 18.10 -7.65
CA TYR A 50 -0.10 18.30 -6.80
C TYR A 50 0.27 17.01 -6.08
N ASN A 51 1.56 16.91 -5.71
CA ASN A 51 2.02 15.83 -4.85
C ASN A 51 1.51 16.09 -3.43
N ALA A 52 0.58 15.27 -2.97
CA ALA A 52 -0.02 15.36 -1.64
C ALA A 52 0.80 14.62 -0.58
N GLY A 53 1.85 13.91 -0.98
CA GLY A 53 2.75 13.15 -0.12
C GLY A 53 2.62 11.64 -0.33
N TYR A 54 2.82 10.86 0.73
CA TYR A 54 2.74 9.40 0.66
C TYR A 54 2.16 8.77 1.93
N ILE A 55 1.62 7.56 1.76
CA ILE A 55 1.19 6.66 2.83
C ILE A 55 1.97 5.36 2.67
N THR A 56 2.48 4.83 3.77
CA THR A 56 3.24 3.58 3.78
C THR A 56 2.70 2.63 4.83
N PHE A 57 2.55 1.37 4.45
CA PHE A 57 2.39 0.24 5.35
C PHE A 57 3.71 -0.52 5.38
N GLU A 58 4.26 -0.78 6.56
CA GLU A 58 5.46 -1.60 6.70
C GLU A 58 5.43 -2.37 8.02
N ASN A 59 5.56 -3.69 7.94
CA ASN A 59 5.62 -4.58 9.12
C ASN A 59 4.49 -4.31 10.14
N GLY A 60 3.26 -4.08 9.65
CA GLY A 60 2.08 -3.84 10.49
C GLY A 60 1.89 -2.39 10.94
N ASN A 61 2.83 -1.49 10.64
CA ASN A 61 2.72 -0.06 10.99
C ASN A 61 2.30 0.75 9.77
N VAL A 62 1.52 1.81 10.02
CA VAL A 62 1.16 2.79 9.00
C VAL A 62 1.79 4.13 9.36
N PHE A 63 2.53 4.71 8.43
CA PHE A 63 3.09 6.05 8.55
C PHE A 63 2.82 6.84 7.27
N CYS A 64 2.77 8.16 7.41
CA CYS A 64 2.48 9.04 6.29
C CYS A 64 3.25 10.34 6.42
N ASN A 65 3.54 10.94 5.27
CA ASN A 65 3.93 12.34 5.16
C ASN A 65 2.99 12.94 4.14
N LEU A 66 1.99 13.69 4.62
CA LEU A 66 0.94 14.25 3.78
C LEU A 66 0.85 15.75 3.97
N ASN A 67 0.69 16.47 2.86
CA ASN A 67 0.52 17.91 2.84
C ASN A 67 -0.90 18.26 3.30
N GLY A 68 -1.04 19.13 4.31
CA GLY A 68 -2.32 19.44 4.97
C GLY A 68 -3.36 20.20 4.14
N GLN A 69 -3.14 20.38 2.83
CA GLN A 69 -4.07 21.05 1.91
C GLN A 69 -5.23 20.14 1.48
N ALA A 70 -5.11 18.82 1.68
CA ALA A 70 -6.13 17.83 1.32
C ALA A 70 -6.90 17.28 2.53
N LYS A 71 -8.06 16.69 2.24
CA LYS A 71 -8.80 15.82 3.19
C LYS A 71 -8.06 14.49 3.35
N VAL A 72 -7.04 14.49 4.19
CA VAL A 72 -6.15 13.34 4.48
C VAL A 72 -6.92 12.06 4.77
N SER A 73 -8.05 12.14 5.47
CA SER A 73 -8.90 10.97 5.80
C SER A 73 -9.39 10.20 4.57
N LEU A 74 -9.62 10.87 3.44
CA LEU A 74 -10.05 10.21 2.21
C LEU A 74 -8.94 9.36 1.57
N PHE A 75 -7.68 9.79 1.71
CA PHE A 75 -6.55 9.02 1.21
C PHE A 75 -6.33 7.74 2.00
N PHE A 76 -6.60 7.76 3.31
CA PHE A 76 -6.60 6.54 4.13
C PHE A 76 -7.70 5.57 3.72
N LEU A 77 -8.91 6.07 3.40
CA LEU A 77 -10.00 5.21 2.93
C LEU A 77 -9.65 4.48 1.62
N ASP A 78 -8.98 5.16 0.68
CA ASP A 78 -8.50 4.53 -0.54
C ASP A 78 -7.36 3.54 -0.24
N PHE A 79 -6.42 3.94 0.62
CA PHE A 79 -5.27 3.12 0.99
C PHE A 79 -5.66 1.80 1.65
N GLU A 80 -6.64 1.80 2.55
CA GLU A 80 -7.17 0.57 3.17
C GLU A 80 -7.67 -0.43 2.11
N ARG A 81 -8.38 0.06 1.08
CA ARG A 81 -8.83 -0.78 -0.05
C ARG A 81 -7.67 -1.34 -0.86
N PHE A 82 -6.59 -0.58 -1.03
CA PHE A 82 -5.39 -1.09 -1.72
C PHE A 82 -4.74 -2.21 -0.94
N VAL A 83 -4.62 -2.05 0.39
CA VAL A 83 -4.07 -3.08 1.28
C VAL A 83 -4.90 -4.36 1.18
N GLU A 84 -6.22 -4.28 1.23
CA GLU A 84 -7.13 -5.43 1.08
C GLU A 84 -6.95 -6.11 -0.28
N LYS A 85 -7.05 -5.36 -1.37
CA LYS A 85 -6.90 -5.88 -2.74
C LYS A 85 -5.52 -6.51 -2.97
N ILE A 86 -4.45 -5.94 -2.42
CA ILE A 86 -3.10 -6.50 -2.53
C ILE A 86 -2.98 -7.80 -1.74
N LYS A 87 -3.55 -7.86 -0.52
CA LYS A 87 -3.55 -9.09 0.30
C LYS A 87 -4.33 -10.21 -0.37
N GLU A 88 -5.47 -9.92 -1.00
CA GLU A 88 -6.24 -10.91 -1.77
C GLU A 88 -5.43 -11.49 -2.96
N ASN A 89 -4.66 -10.63 -3.65
CA ASN A 89 -3.86 -11.04 -4.82
C ASN A 89 -2.50 -11.65 -4.48
N ALA A 90 -1.97 -11.42 -3.27
CA ALA A 90 -0.70 -11.97 -2.81
C ALA A 90 -0.80 -13.46 -2.42
N GLY A 91 -2.01 -14.02 -2.35
CA GLY A 91 -2.25 -15.34 -1.79
C GLY A 91 -2.53 -15.22 -0.28
N GLU A 92 -3.52 -15.97 0.19
CA GLU A 92 -4.02 -15.92 1.56
C GLU A 92 -2.88 -15.99 2.59
N MET A 93 -3.03 -15.18 3.64
CA MET A 93 -2.22 -15.21 4.85
C MET A 93 -1.94 -16.65 5.29
N GLN A 94 -0.73 -17.15 5.07
CA GLN A 94 -0.22 -18.18 5.98
C GLN A 94 -0.01 -17.47 7.32
N GLN A 95 -1.01 -17.60 8.20
CA GLN A 95 -0.78 -17.48 9.63
C GLN A 95 0.46 -18.32 9.93
N PRO A 96 1.41 -17.83 10.74
CA PRO A 96 2.54 -18.64 11.13
C PRO A 96 1.98 -19.93 11.71
N GLU A 97 2.32 -21.06 11.09
CA GLU A 97 2.07 -22.36 11.69
C GLU A 97 2.61 -22.26 13.11
N ASN A 98 1.71 -22.36 14.09
CA ASN A 98 2.11 -22.52 15.47
C ASN A 98 2.97 -23.78 15.52
N TYR A 99 4.30 -23.58 15.51
CA TYR A 99 5.25 -24.55 16.04
C TYR A 99 5.04 -24.61 17.55
N ALA A 100 3.87 -25.09 17.95
CA ALA A 100 3.66 -25.68 19.25
C ALA A 100 4.23 -27.11 19.15
N ASP A 101 5.56 -27.18 19.21
CA ASP A 101 6.23 -28.36 19.73
C ASP A 101 5.73 -28.57 21.16
N ARG A 102 4.87 -29.58 21.35
CA ARG A 102 4.89 -30.59 22.43
C ARG A 102 3.62 -31.44 22.45
#